data_AF-A0A380PTI3-F1
#
_entry.id   AF-A0A380PTI3-F1
#
_cell.length_a   1.000
_cell.length_b   1.000
_cell.length_c   1.000
_cell.angle_alpha   90.00
_cell.angle_beta   90.00
_cell.angle_gamma   90.00
#
_symmetry.space_group_name_H-M   'P 1'
#
loop_
_entity.id
_entity.type
_entity.pdbx_description
1 polymer ?
#
loop_
_entity_poly.entity_id
_entity_poly.type
_entity_poly.pdbx_seq_one_letter_code
_entity_poly.pdbx_strand_id
1 'polypeptide(L)'
;MKMNFTLKKLALALAITGTSFSAAQAASTAATASVQGSAPVLSAPSNNAVAAVDFSGTYASPDRLTTGDTLVMTYKYNDSDGDLDNSLTTVVWLYIDAGSGLPVTITPVNAPAATSGGTGTSTITLPAGAIGASAISVTLQEYSATGDPVSGSTISVADTSLGGGGTPTLPGPVAPGADVAGGIFLQSDSPAAGSGAIDYARSGTHPQVGATYIFRAWNDSNNNGVWDTGETNLTTTLSSIQWQLDGSNTTANGSSTVVTLSNHAIAGATGDTYTVPVNSASSSGATPGDQGFTLKVNFN
;
A
#
# COMPACT_ATOMS: atom_id res chain seq x y z
N MET A 1 -67.45 82.49 -40.82
CA MET A 1 -66.06 82.07 -40.59
C MET A 1 -66.07 80.74 -39.87
N LYS A 2 -65.61 79.66 -40.53
CA LYS A 2 -65.36 78.36 -39.90
C LYS A 2 -64.09 78.48 -39.04
N MET A 3 -64.08 77.84 -37.86
CA MET A 3 -62.90 77.14 -37.33
C MET A 3 -63.34 76.10 -36.30
N ASN A 4 -63.08 74.84 -36.63
CA ASN A 4 -63.19 73.68 -35.76
C ASN A 4 -62.01 73.66 -34.78
N PHE A 5 -62.23 73.26 -33.53
CA PHE A 5 -61.18 72.67 -32.70
C PHE A 5 -61.71 71.43 -31.99
N THR A 6 -61.29 70.26 -32.49
CA THR A 6 -61.37 68.94 -31.87
C THR A 6 -60.33 68.82 -30.77
N LEU A 7 -60.72 68.46 -29.54
CA LEU A 7 -59.79 67.81 -28.61
C LEU A 7 -60.55 67.04 -27.52
N LYS A 8 -60.17 65.76 -27.41
CA LYS A 8 -60.22 64.90 -26.21
C LYS A 8 -61.50 64.09 -25.96
N LYS A 9 -61.65 63.07 -26.80
CA LYS A 9 -62.10 61.70 -26.45
C LYS A 9 -61.23 61.03 -25.34
N LEU A 10 -60.65 61.79 -24.42
CA LEU A 10 -59.66 61.31 -23.43
C LEU A 10 -60.22 61.23 -22.01
N ALA A 11 -61.41 61.76 -21.75
CA ALA A 11 -61.98 61.81 -20.40
C ALA A 11 -62.89 60.61 -20.05
N LEU A 12 -63.31 59.80 -21.03
CA LEU A 12 -64.28 58.72 -20.79
C LEU A 12 -63.67 57.31 -20.81
N ALA A 13 -62.40 57.16 -21.22
CA ALA A 13 -61.69 55.87 -21.18
C ALA A 13 -60.93 55.63 -19.87
N LEU A 14 -60.99 56.56 -18.90
CA LEU A 14 -60.25 56.45 -17.63
C LEU A 14 -61.16 56.28 -16.40
N ALA A 15 -62.47 56.07 -16.59
CA ALA A 15 -63.43 55.91 -15.50
C ALA A 15 -64.01 54.48 -15.38
N ILE A 16 -63.59 53.54 -16.24
CA ILE A 16 -63.95 52.11 -16.14
C ILE A 16 -62.68 51.25 -16.23
N THR A 17 -61.73 51.54 -15.34
CA THR A 17 -60.73 50.58 -14.88
C THR A 17 -60.68 50.64 -13.36
N GLY A 18 -61.87 50.58 -12.74
CA GLY A 18 -62.04 50.07 -11.39
C GLY A 18 -61.79 48.56 -11.35
N THR A 19 -60.73 48.08 -12.00
CA THR A 19 -60.17 46.78 -11.67
C THR A 19 -59.69 46.93 -10.24
N SER A 20 -60.49 46.40 -9.32
CA SER A 20 -60.02 45.87 -8.06
C SER A 20 -58.76 45.05 -8.35
N PHE A 21 -57.60 45.71 -8.33
CA PHE A 21 -56.38 45.05 -7.96
C PHE A 21 -56.55 44.72 -6.49
N SER A 22 -57.28 43.64 -6.22
CA SER A 22 -56.92 42.79 -5.11
C SER A 22 -55.46 42.46 -5.40
N ALA A 23 -54.53 43.22 -4.84
CA ALA A 23 -53.19 42.72 -4.69
C ALA A 23 -53.40 41.40 -3.95
N ALA A 24 -53.26 40.29 -4.67
CA ALA A 24 -53.16 39.00 -4.04
C ALA A 24 -51.92 39.12 -3.16
N GLN A 25 -52.13 39.48 -1.90
CA GLN A 25 -51.10 39.56 -0.89
C GLN A 25 -50.63 38.11 -0.73
N ALA A 26 -49.59 37.75 -1.44
CA ALA A 26 -48.90 36.48 -1.23
C ALA A 26 -48.20 36.59 0.12
N ALA A 27 -48.90 36.19 1.18
CA ALA A 27 -48.27 35.99 2.47
C ALA A 27 -47.48 34.69 2.40
N SER A 28 -46.19 34.75 2.71
CA SER A 28 -45.34 33.58 2.93
C SER A 28 -45.05 33.46 4.42
N THR A 29 -44.88 32.24 4.90
CA THR A 29 -44.23 32.00 6.19
C THR A 29 -42.76 32.44 6.11
N ALA A 30 -42.10 32.54 7.28
CA ALA A 30 -40.65 32.56 7.30
C ALA A 30 -40.08 31.24 6.72
N ALA A 31 -38.84 31.29 6.24
CA ALA A 31 -38.13 30.10 5.78
C ALA A 31 -37.84 29.14 6.95
N THR A 32 -37.94 27.84 6.70
CA THR A 32 -37.45 26.81 7.62
C THR A 32 -35.93 26.69 7.53
N ALA A 33 -35.33 25.83 8.36
CA ALA A 33 -33.96 25.34 8.14
C ALA A 33 -33.86 24.54 6.82
N SER A 34 -32.64 24.09 6.47
CA SER A 34 -32.43 23.20 5.32
C SER A 34 -33.25 21.92 5.47
N VAL A 35 -33.75 21.41 4.34
CA VAL A 35 -34.34 20.09 4.28
C VAL A 35 -33.21 19.07 4.39
N GLN A 36 -33.28 18.22 5.39
CA GLN A 36 -32.29 17.18 5.64
C GLN A 36 -32.68 15.88 4.93
N GLY A 37 -31.69 15.24 4.33
CA GLY A 37 -31.73 13.90 3.80
C GLY A 37 -31.23 12.86 4.81
N SER A 38 -30.74 11.74 4.29
CA SER A 38 -30.09 10.66 5.04
C SER A 38 -28.60 10.63 4.74
N ALA A 39 -27.79 10.29 5.74
CA ALA A 39 -26.36 10.12 5.51
C ALA A 39 -26.08 8.89 4.61
N PRO A 40 -25.03 8.94 3.77
CA PRO A 40 -24.58 7.78 3.02
C PRO A 40 -24.06 6.69 3.96
N VAL A 41 -24.25 5.43 3.58
CA VAL A 41 -23.80 4.26 4.33
C VAL A 41 -23.02 3.32 3.43
N LEU A 42 -21.88 2.85 3.92
CA LEU A 42 -21.11 1.78 3.30
C LEU A 42 -21.35 0.47 4.01
N SER A 43 -21.32 -0.62 3.25
CA SER A 43 -21.46 -1.97 3.81
C SER A 43 -20.55 -2.97 3.14
N ALA A 44 -20.14 -4.00 3.88
CA ALA A 44 -19.33 -5.09 3.35
C ALA A 44 -20.20 -5.99 2.43
N PRO A 45 -19.87 -6.14 1.13
CA PRO A 45 -20.66 -6.97 0.21
C PRO A 45 -20.84 -8.43 0.63
N SER A 46 -19.89 -9.00 1.36
CA SER A 46 -19.88 -10.41 1.77
C SER A 46 -20.97 -10.75 2.79
N ASN A 47 -21.35 -9.81 3.65
CA ASN A 47 -22.26 -10.06 4.77
C ASN A 47 -23.27 -8.93 5.04
N ASN A 48 -23.21 -7.83 4.28
CA ASN A 48 -24.02 -6.61 4.43
C ASN A 48 -23.85 -5.91 5.80
N ALA A 49 -22.76 -6.16 6.53
CA ALA A 49 -22.44 -5.38 7.72
C ALA A 49 -22.29 -3.91 7.34
N VAL A 50 -22.90 -3.01 8.09
CA VAL A 50 -22.82 -1.55 7.88
C VAL A 50 -21.56 -0.97 8.50
N ALA A 51 -21.08 0.17 7.99
CA ALA A 51 -19.80 0.77 8.36
C ALA A 51 -18.65 -0.25 8.27
N ALA A 52 -18.70 -1.10 7.24
CA ALA A 52 -17.78 -2.21 7.04
C ALA A 52 -17.36 -2.34 5.58
N VAL A 53 -16.22 -3.02 5.37
CA VAL A 53 -15.62 -3.29 4.06
C VAL A 53 -15.12 -4.73 3.97
N ASP A 54 -15.01 -5.22 2.74
CA ASP A 54 -14.33 -6.48 2.40
C ASP A 54 -12.93 -6.23 1.88
N PHE A 55 -12.02 -7.14 2.19
CA PHE A 55 -10.69 -7.18 1.60
C PHE A 55 -10.47 -8.44 0.77
N SER A 56 -9.69 -8.29 -0.29
CA SER A 56 -9.21 -9.36 -1.17
C SER A 56 -7.89 -8.95 -1.79
N GLY A 57 -7.29 -9.80 -2.63
CA GLY A 57 -6.01 -9.49 -3.27
C GLY A 57 -5.53 -10.55 -4.24
N THR A 58 -4.47 -10.22 -4.97
CA THR A 58 -3.67 -11.18 -5.72
C THR A 58 -2.36 -11.38 -4.97
N TYR A 59 -2.10 -12.62 -4.57
CA TYR A 59 -0.96 -12.96 -3.70
C TYR A 59 0.02 -13.86 -4.45
N ALA A 60 1.31 -13.52 -4.41
CA ALA A 60 2.38 -14.39 -4.93
C ALA A 60 2.59 -15.63 -4.03
N SER A 61 2.32 -15.50 -2.74
CA SER A 61 2.35 -16.59 -1.76
C SER A 61 0.97 -16.83 -1.14
N PRO A 62 0.57 -18.09 -0.89
CA PRO A 62 -0.77 -18.40 -0.37
C PRO A 62 -0.94 -18.10 1.12
N ASP A 63 0.15 -17.89 1.87
CA ASP A 63 0.18 -17.89 3.33
C ASP A 63 0.69 -16.59 3.97
N ARG A 64 1.16 -15.64 3.16
CA ARG A 64 1.71 -14.36 3.62
C ARG A 64 1.56 -13.28 2.56
N LEU A 65 1.60 -12.03 2.99
CA LEU A 65 1.77 -10.89 2.09
C LEU A 65 3.22 -10.79 1.62
N THR A 66 3.41 -10.43 0.35
CA THR A 66 4.70 -10.09 -0.24
C THR A 66 4.63 -8.74 -0.93
N THR A 67 5.76 -8.04 -1.05
CA THR A 67 5.81 -6.83 -1.87
C THR A 67 5.47 -7.15 -3.33
N GLY A 68 4.81 -6.23 -4.01
CA GLY A 68 4.21 -6.46 -5.32
C GLY A 68 2.82 -7.12 -5.30
N ASP A 69 2.36 -7.71 -4.18
CA ASP A 69 0.98 -8.18 -4.06
C ASP A 69 -0.01 -7.01 -4.19
N THR A 70 -1.22 -7.32 -4.67
CA THR A 70 -2.31 -6.35 -4.72
C THR A 70 -3.29 -6.59 -3.57
N LEU A 71 -3.74 -5.52 -2.94
CA LEU A 71 -4.83 -5.54 -1.97
C LEU A 71 -5.99 -4.69 -2.50
N VAL A 72 -7.21 -5.21 -2.37
CA VAL A 72 -8.44 -4.57 -2.85
C VAL A 72 -9.41 -4.46 -1.69
N MET A 73 -9.74 -3.23 -1.30
CA MET A 73 -10.89 -2.93 -0.45
C MET A 73 -12.13 -2.78 -1.32
N THR A 74 -13.21 -3.45 -0.94
CA THR A 74 -14.49 -3.42 -1.63
C THR A 74 -15.61 -3.06 -0.66
N TYR A 75 -16.50 -2.18 -1.06
CA TYR A 75 -17.70 -1.83 -0.31
C TYR A 75 -18.91 -1.70 -1.21
N LYS A 76 -20.11 -1.84 -0.64
CA LYS A 76 -21.37 -1.44 -1.27
C LYS A 76 -21.79 -0.08 -0.72
N TYR A 77 -22.05 0.86 -1.62
CA TYR A 77 -22.52 2.20 -1.28
C TYR A 77 -24.04 2.26 -1.29
N ASN A 78 -24.63 2.87 -0.29
CA ASN A 78 -26.07 3.09 -0.22
C ASN A 78 -26.39 4.50 0.29
N ASP A 79 -27.17 5.20 -0.52
CA ASP A 79 -27.75 6.50 -0.19
C ASP A 79 -29.24 6.45 -0.57
N SER A 80 -30.12 6.77 0.38
CA SER A 80 -31.57 6.65 0.18
C SER A 80 -32.15 7.77 -0.68
N ASP A 81 -31.42 8.86 -0.82
CA ASP A 81 -31.87 10.08 -1.49
C ASP A 81 -31.41 10.10 -2.95
N GLY A 82 -30.49 9.18 -3.30
CA GLY A 82 -30.00 8.94 -4.66
C GLY A 82 -28.70 9.68 -4.95
N ASP A 83 -28.02 10.21 -3.95
CA ASP A 83 -26.75 10.91 -4.11
C ASP A 83 -25.64 9.94 -4.55
N LEU A 84 -24.73 10.42 -5.40
CA LEU A 84 -23.62 9.60 -5.92
C LEU A 84 -22.52 9.42 -4.87
N ASP A 85 -21.79 8.31 -4.99
CA ASP A 85 -20.66 7.99 -4.10
C ASP A 85 -19.46 8.91 -4.36
N ASN A 86 -18.87 9.43 -3.27
CA ASN A 86 -17.62 10.18 -3.30
C ASN A 86 -16.66 9.75 -2.16
N SER A 87 -16.91 8.59 -1.54
CA SER A 87 -16.18 8.09 -0.36
C SER A 87 -14.69 7.90 -0.62
N LEU A 88 -14.30 7.52 -1.85
CA LEU A 88 -12.90 7.30 -2.23
C LEU A 88 -12.05 8.56 -2.32
N THR A 89 -12.62 9.76 -2.16
CA THR A 89 -11.82 10.99 -1.98
C THR A 89 -11.21 11.09 -0.59
N THR A 90 -11.66 10.25 0.34
CA THR A 90 -11.25 10.24 1.75
C THR A 90 -10.38 9.05 2.13
N VAL A 91 -10.18 8.11 1.20
CA VAL A 91 -9.47 6.86 1.47
C VAL A 91 -7.97 7.11 1.65
N VAL A 92 -7.40 6.56 2.71
CA VAL A 92 -5.97 6.61 3.00
C VAL A 92 -5.51 5.21 3.40
N TRP A 93 -4.64 4.63 2.57
CA TRP A 93 -3.93 3.39 2.88
C TRP A 93 -2.56 3.71 3.47
N LEU A 94 -2.14 2.97 4.47
CA LEU A 94 -0.85 3.14 5.10
C LEU A 94 -0.25 1.84 5.61
N TYR A 95 1.07 1.86 5.81
CA TYR A 95 1.80 0.89 6.63
C TYR A 95 2.76 1.65 7.56
N ILE A 96 3.26 0.97 8.59
CA ILE A 96 4.36 1.48 9.42
C ILE A 96 5.65 0.89 8.86
N ASP A 97 6.57 1.75 8.41
CA ASP A 97 7.87 1.34 7.92
C ASP A 97 8.68 0.69 9.05
N ALA A 98 9.13 -0.55 8.85
CA ALA A 98 9.80 -1.33 9.90
C ALA A 98 11.16 -0.74 10.30
N GLY A 99 11.84 -0.03 9.39
CA GLY A 99 13.14 0.58 9.66
C GLY A 99 13.05 1.87 10.48
N SER A 100 12.10 2.76 10.16
CA SER A 100 11.95 4.08 10.76
C SER A 100 10.84 4.17 11.82
N GLY A 101 9.89 3.24 11.82
CA GLY A 101 8.71 3.28 12.68
C GLY A 101 7.69 4.37 12.29
N LEU A 102 7.82 4.99 11.12
CA LEU A 102 6.95 6.07 10.65
C LEU A 102 5.86 5.55 9.70
N PRO A 103 4.67 6.18 9.69
CA PRO A 103 3.63 5.84 8.73
C PRO A 103 4.01 6.27 7.31
N VAL A 104 3.76 5.40 6.34
CA VAL A 104 3.94 5.66 4.92
C VAL A 104 2.63 5.41 4.18
N THR A 105 2.16 6.41 3.43
CA THR A 105 0.95 6.31 2.62
C THR A 105 1.21 5.48 1.36
N ILE A 106 0.26 4.61 1.02
CA ILE A 106 0.27 3.85 -0.23
C ILE A 106 -0.75 4.50 -1.18
N THR A 107 -0.33 4.85 -2.39
CA THR A 107 -1.21 5.44 -3.39
C THR A 107 -2.17 4.39 -3.94
N PRO A 108 -3.50 4.57 -3.79
CA PRO A 108 -4.46 3.63 -4.34
C PRO A 108 -4.93 4.02 -5.75
N VAL A 109 -5.46 3.04 -6.46
CA VAL A 109 -6.33 3.22 -7.63
C VAL A 109 -7.77 3.04 -7.17
N ASN A 110 -8.58 4.08 -7.36
CA ASN A 110 -9.92 4.18 -6.81
C ASN A 110 -10.98 4.11 -7.92
N ALA A 111 -12.04 3.34 -7.71
CA ALA A 111 -13.22 3.29 -8.56
C ALA A 111 -14.49 3.38 -7.69
N PRO A 112 -15.15 4.56 -7.58
CA PRO A 112 -16.31 4.72 -6.72
C PRO A 112 -17.52 3.95 -7.27
N ALA A 113 -18.51 3.71 -6.42
CA ALA A 113 -19.76 3.10 -6.86
C ALA A 113 -20.47 4.01 -7.87
N ALA A 114 -20.82 3.48 -9.04
CA ALA A 114 -21.46 4.27 -10.10
C ALA A 114 -22.89 4.74 -9.73
N THR A 115 -23.55 4.05 -8.81
CA THR A 115 -24.91 4.33 -8.34
C THR A 115 -25.09 3.89 -6.89
N SER A 116 -26.12 4.42 -6.21
CA SER A 116 -26.63 3.84 -4.96
C SER A 116 -26.97 2.35 -5.16
N GLY A 117 -26.60 1.53 -4.18
CA GLY A 117 -26.66 0.06 -4.23
C GLY A 117 -25.51 -0.60 -5.01
N GLY A 118 -24.64 0.17 -5.66
CA GLY A 118 -23.47 -0.31 -6.40
C GLY A 118 -22.25 -0.55 -5.50
N THR A 119 -21.18 -1.04 -6.12
CA THR A 119 -19.93 -1.38 -5.45
C THR A 119 -18.83 -0.40 -5.81
N GLY A 120 -18.08 0.08 -4.81
CA GLY A 120 -16.85 0.83 -4.99
C GLY A 120 -15.62 0.01 -4.58
N THR A 121 -14.46 0.31 -5.17
CA THR A 121 -13.19 -0.36 -4.88
C THR A 121 -12.02 0.62 -4.72
N SER A 122 -11.11 0.27 -3.82
CA SER A 122 -9.80 0.92 -3.67
C SER A 122 -8.72 -0.16 -3.69
N THR A 123 -7.79 -0.05 -4.65
CA THR A 123 -6.75 -1.06 -4.88
C THR A 123 -5.38 -0.47 -4.65
N ILE A 124 -4.53 -1.15 -3.90
CA ILE A 124 -3.11 -0.83 -3.74
C ILE A 124 -2.23 -1.97 -4.23
N THR A 125 -0.99 -1.64 -4.59
CA THR A 125 0.12 -2.59 -4.71
C THR A 125 1.04 -2.38 -3.53
N LEU A 126 1.40 -3.45 -2.82
CA LEU A 126 2.32 -3.36 -1.69
C LEU A 126 3.70 -2.92 -2.18
N PRO A 127 4.21 -1.75 -1.76
CA PRO A 127 5.50 -1.26 -2.22
C PRO A 127 6.65 -2.05 -1.58
N ALA A 128 7.82 -2.09 -2.24
CA ALA A 128 9.04 -2.70 -1.70
C ALA A 128 9.41 -2.19 -0.29
N GLY A 129 9.10 -0.93 0.04
CA GLY A 129 9.32 -0.37 1.38
C GLY A 129 8.45 -0.97 2.48
N ALA A 130 7.38 -1.69 2.14
CA ALA A 130 6.48 -2.31 3.12
C ALA A 130 7.03 -3.59 3.74
N ILE A 131 8.20 -4.09 3.33
CA ILE A 131 8.82 -5.28 3.94
C ILE A 131 8.92 -5.08 5.46
N GLY A 132 8.58 -6.14 6.20
CA GLY A 132 8.57 -6.14 7.66
C GLY A 132 7.36 -5.43 8.28
N ALA A 133 6.51 -4.73 7.51
CA ALA A 133 5.30 -4.13 8.04
C ALA A 133 4.37 -5.22 8.60
N SER A 134 4.01 -5.10 9.87
CA SER A 134 3.16 -6.09 10.56
C SER A 134 1.69 -5.98 10.18
N ALA A 135 1.26 -4.81 9.71
CA ALA A 135 -0.13 -4.52 9.37
C ALA A 135 -0.18 -3.54 8.19
N ILE A 136 -1.22 -3.70 7.38
CA ILE A 136 -1.65 -2.71 6.40
C ILE A 136 -2.95 -2.11 6.93
N SER A 137 -3.03 -0.79 6.99
CA SER A 137 -4.19 -0.08 7.52
C SER A 137 -4.88 0.72 6.42
N VAL A 138 -6.18 0.92 6.57
CA VAL A 138 -6.95 1.82 5.72
C VAL A 138 -7.96 2.60 6.54
N THR A 139 -8.14 3.87 6.23
CA THR A 139 -9.25 4.69 6.74
C THR A 139 -10.03 5.27 5.56
N LEU A 140 -11.35 5.28 5.67
CA LEU A 140 -12.25 5.98 4.76
C LEU A 140 -13.43 6.56 5.52
N GLN A 141 -14.02 7.60 4.97
CA GLN A 141 -15.24 8.23 5.46
C GLN A 141 -16.37 7.93 4.47
N GLU A 142 -17.51 7.48 4.97
CA GLU A 142 -18.74 7.39 4.16
C GLU A 142 -19.07 8.80 3.67
N TYR A 143 -19.08 9.01 2.35
CA TYR A 143 -19.17 10.35 1.77
C TYR A 143 -19.93 10.34 0.45
N SER A 144 -20.94 11.20 0.34
CA SER A 144 -21.72 11.40 -0.87
C SER A 144 -21.20 12.61 -1.66
N ALA A 145 -21.53 12.70 -2.95
CA ALA A 145 -21.16 13.84 -3.79
C ALA A 145 -22.02 15.08 -3.48
N THR A 146 -23.25 14.85 -3.05
CA THR A 146 -24.28 15.84 -2.72
C THR A 146 -25.07 15.37 -1.50
N GLY A 147 -25.92 16.23 -0.94
CA GLY A 147 -26.76 15.90 0.22
C GLY A 147 -26.41 16.69 1.47
N ASP A 148 -27.36 16.72 2.41
CA ASP A 148 -27.23 17.31 3.74
C ASP A 148 -27.91 16.32 4.73
N PRO A 149 -27.15 15.46 5.43
CA PRO A 149 -25.69 15.46 5.57
C PRO A 149 -24.93 14.78 4.41
N VAL A 150 -23.75 15.30 4.08
CA VAL A 150 -22.86 14.75 3.02
C VAL A 150 -21.98 13.58 3.47
N SER A 151 -21.92 13.31 4.78
CA SER A 151 -21.00 12.34 5.37
C SER A 151 -21.68 11.46 6.42
N GLY A 152 -21.35 10.17 6.41
CA GLY A 152 -21.75 9.20 7.43
C GLY A 152 -20.67 8.90 8.47
N SER A 153 -20.39 7.62 8.70
CA SER A 153 -19.40 7.12 9.65
C SER A 153 -17.97 7.10 9.08
N THR A 154 -16.96 7.20 9.95
CA THR A 154 -15.58 6.86 9.57
C THR A 154 -15.34 5.37 9.80
N ILE A 155 -14.79 4.69 8.80
CA ILE A 155 -14.34 3.30 8.88
C ILE A 155 -12.83 3.31 8.99
N SER A 156 -12.29 2.81 10.11
CA SER A 156 -10.86 2.70 10.35
C SER A 156 -10.49 1.23 10.59
N VAL A 157 -9.70 0.67 9.68
CA VAL A 157 -9.17 -0.68 9.77
C VAL A 157 -7.68 -0.57 10.07
N ALA A 158 -7.28 -0.93 11.29
CA ALA A 158 -5.89 -0.87 11.72
C ALA A 158 -5.04 -1.98 11.08
N ASP A 159 -5.64 -3.13 10.78
CA ASP A 159 -4.98 -4.25 10.12
C ASP A 159 -6.00 -4.98 9.24
N THR A 160 -5.76 -4.99 7.93
CA THR A 160 -6.63 -5.62 6.95
C THR A 160 -6.77 -7.13 7.14
N SER A 161 -5.82 -7.78 7.82
CA SER A 161 -5.88 -9.20 8.15
C SER A 161 -6.85 -9.53 9.30
N LEU A 162 -7.22 -8.53 10.10
CA LEU A 162 -8.29 -8.63 11.11
C LEU A 162 -9.68 -8.33 10.52
N GLY A 163 -9.72 -7.83 9.28
CA GLY A 163 -10.94 -7.50 8.56
C GLY A 163 -11.53 -6.14 8.93
N GLY A 164 -12.35 -5.61 8.01
CA GLY A 164 -13.07 -4.35 8.18
C GLY A 164 -14.54 -4.56 8.53
N GLY A 165 -14.87 -5.65 9.23
CA GLY A 165 -16.25 -6.14 9.41
C GLY A 165 -16.71 -7.12 8.32
N GLY A 166 -15.99 -7.20 7.20
CA GLY A 166 -16.15 -8.20 6.13
C GLY A 166 -14.99 -9.20 6.05
N THR A 167 -14.58 -9.59 4.83
CA THR A 167 -13.46 -10.51 4.60
C THR A 167 -12.10 -9.86 4.88
N PRO A 168 -11.12 -10.61 5.44
CA PRO A 168 -9.77 -10.10 5.68
C PRO A 168 -8.79 -10.37 4.52
N THR A 169 -7.60 -9.76 4.57
CA THR A 169 -6.42 -10.14 3.77
C THR A 169 -5.63 -11.28 4.42
N LEU A 170 -4.57 -11.76 3.76
CA LEU A 170 -3.54 -12.56 4.43
C LEU A 170 -2.86 -11.75 5.55
N PRO A 171 -2.36 -12.41 6.61
CA PRO A 171 -1.66 -11.75 7.71
C PRO A 171 -0.25 -11.30 7.30
N GLY A 172 0.26 -10.30 8.02
CA GLY A 172 1.67 -9.90 8.00
C GLY A 172 2.56 -10.78 8.88
N PRO A 173 3.88 -10.48 8.93
CA PRO A 173 4.54 -9.35 8.28
C PRO A 173 4.67 -9.52 6.75
N VAL A 174 4.75 -8.39 6.04
CA VAL A 174 4.99 -8.39 4.58
C VAL A 174 6.41 -8.89 4.31
N ALA A 175 6.54 -9.93 3.50
CA ALA A 175 7.81 -10.50 3.08
C ALA A 175 8.34 -9.88 1.78
N PRO A 176 9.64 -10.00 1.48
CA PRO A 176 10.20 -9.60 0.19
C PRO A 176 9.53 -10.33 -0.99
N GLY A 177 9.12 -9.56 -2.00
CA GLY A 177 8.59 -10.04 -3.27
C GLY A 177 9.64 -10.14 -4.37
N ALA A 178 9.17 -10.29 -5.61
CA ALA A 178 10.03 -10.38 -6.80
C ALA A 178 10.66 -9.02 -7.20
N ASP A 179 10.16 -7.92 -6.64
CA ASP A 179 10.68 -6.55 -6.75
C ASP A 179 11.84 -6.26 -5.78
N VAL A 180 12.33 -7.29 -5.06
CA VAL A 180 13.40 -7.16 -4.09
C VAL A 180 14.55 -8.10 -4.45
N ALA A 181 15.75 -7.56 -4.56
CA ALA A 181 16.97 -8.35 -4.73
C ALA A 181 17.88 -8.21 -3.52
N GLY A 182 18.70 -9.24 -3.28
CA GLY A 182 19.75 -9.25 -2.28
C GLY A 182 21.11 -9.56 -2.90
N GLY A 183 22.19 -9.04 -2.34
CA GLY A 183 23.56 -9.20 -2.84
C GLY A 183 24.58 -9.25 -1.71
N ILE A 184 25.75 -9.82 -1.99
CA ILE A 184 26.85 -9.99 -1.03
C ILE A 184 28.05 -9.21 -1.55
N PHE A 185 28.53 -8.25 -0.77
CA PHE A 185 29.60 -7.33 -1.18
C PHE A 185 30.74 -7.38 -0.18
N LEU A 186 31.97 -7.12 -0.63
CA LEU A 186 33.10 -6.99 0.28
C LEU A 186 32.98 -5.66 1.04
N GLN A 187 33.09 -5.68 2.37
CA GLN A 187 32.87 -4.49 3.19
C GLN A 187 33.84 -3.35 2.86
N SER A 188 35.10 -3.67 2.55
CA SER A 188 36.13 -2.68 2.22
C SER A 188 35.83 -1.90 0.93
N ASP A 189 34.97 -2.43 0.06
CA ASP A 189 34.62 -1.78 -1.21
C ASP A 189 33.59 -0.66 -0.99
N SER A 190 33.08 -0.49 0.23
CA SER A 190 32.07 0.53 0.59
C SER A 190 30.88 0.55 -0.39
N PRO A 191 30.21 -0.60 -0.59
CA PRO A 191 29.18 -0.74 -1.61
C PRO A 191 28.00 0.19 -1.37
N ALA A 192 27.53 0.79 -2.47
CA ALA A 192 26.33 1.60 -2.55
C ALA A 192 25.64 1.37 -3.90
N ALA A 193 24.39 1.81 -4.01
CA ALA A 193 23.63 1.89 -5.26
C ALA A 193 24.49 2.48 -6.39
N GLY A 194 24.71 1.72 -7.47
CA GLY A 194 25.49 2.16 -8.63
C GLY A 194 27.01 2.29 -8.42
N SER A 195 27.55 1.84 -7.28
CA SER A 195 28.99 1.92 -6.99
C SER A 195 29.89 1.05 -7.89
N GLY A 196 29.31 0.04 -8.55
CA GLY A 196 30.06 -0.97 -9.31
C GLY A 196 30.80 -1.97 -8.42
N ALA A 197 30.51 -2.01 -7.12
CA ALA A 197 31.05 -3.02 -6.22
C ALA A 197 30.69 -4.44 -6.69
N ILE A 198 31.62 -5.38 -6.52
CA ILE A 198 31.43 -6.76 -6.96
C ILE A 198 30.40 -7.43 -6.06
N ASP A 199 29.33 -7.93 -6.67
CA ASP A 199 28.40 -8.83 -6.01
C ASP A 199 28.92 -10.28 -6.08
N TYR A 200 29.37 -10.79 -4.94
CA TYR A 200 29.89 -12.14 -4.78
C TYR A 200 28.80 -13.21 -4.92
N ALA A 201 27.52 -12.86 -4.77
CA ALA A 201 26.42 -13.80 -4.98
C ALA A 201 26.20 -14.12 -6.48
N ARG A 202 26.70 -13.28 -7.40
CA ARG A 202 26.43 -13.37 -8.85
C ARG A 202 27.68 -13.38 -9.74
N SER A 203 28.84 -12.91 -9.25
CA SER A 203 30.05 -12.74 -10.07
C SER A 203 30.89 -14.01 -10.30
N GLY A 204 30.66 -15.07 -9.52
CA GLY A 204 31.55 -16.24 -9.48
C GLY A 204 32.88 -15.99 -8.75
N THR A 205 33.09 -14.77 -8.23
CA THR A 205 34.26 -14.44 -7.40
C THR A 205 34.16 -15.13 -6.06
N HIS A 206 35.27 -15.71 -5.58
CA HIS A 206 35.28 -16.47 -4.34
C HIS A 206 35.52 -15.59 -3.10
N PRO A 207 34.66 -15.67 -2.07
CA PRO A 207 34.92 -15.07 -0.78
C PRO A 207 36.23 -15.55 -0.16
N GLN A 208 36.90 -14.69 0.60
CA GLN A 208 38.17 -14.98 1.25
C GLN A 208 38.01 -15.19 2.75
N VAL A 209 38.71 -16.18 3.29
CA VAL A 209 38.81 -16.40 4.74
C VAL A 209 39.41 -15.17 5.43
N GLY A 210 38.80 -14.74 6.52
CA GLY A 210 39.18 -13.56 7.29
C GLY A 210 38.66 -12.23 6.73
N ALA A 211 38.12 -12.21 5.51
CA ALA A 211 37.48 -11.02 4.97
C ALA A 211 36.05 -10.87 5.52
N THR A 212 35.58 -9.61 5.57
CA THR A 212 34.23 -9.29 6.02
C THR A 212 33.37 -8.84 4.85
N TYR A 213 32.21 -9.48 4.74
CA TYR A 213 31.22 -9.23 3.71
C TYR A 213 29.98 -8.60 4.31
N ILE A 214 29.30 -7.78 3.52
CA ILE A 214 28.02 -7.20 3.88
C ILE A 214 26.94 -7.64 2.90
N PHE A 215 25.78 -7.92 3.44
CA PHE A 215 24.56 -8.20 2.73
C PHE A 215 23.78 -6.91 2.53
N ARG A 216 23.25 -6.71 1.33
CA ARG A 216 22.33 -5.61 1.05
C ARG A 216 21.12 -6.15 0.31
N ALA A 217 19.94 -5.76 0.76
CA ALA A 217 18.69 -5.90 0.02
C ALA A 217 18.26 -4.55 -0.55
N TRP A 218 17.68 -4.53 -1.74
CA TRP A 218 17.21 -3.31 -2.38
C TRP A 218 15.94 -3.53 -3.20
N ASN A 219 15.23 -2.43 -3.46
CA ASN A 219 14.15 -2.41 -4.44
C ASN A 219 14.74 -2.53 -5.85
N ASP A 220 14.61 -3.71 -6.45
CA ASP A 220 15.10 -4.05 -7.79
C ASP A 220 14.05 -3.64 -8.82
N SER A 221 13.94 -2.32 -9.04
CA SER A 221 12.83 -1.72 -9.79
C SER A 221 12.83 -2.10 -11.28
N ASN A 222 13.96 -2.60 -11.79
CA ASN A 222 14.10 -3.07 -13.17
C ASN A 222 14.25 -4.60 -13.28
N ASN A 223 14.20 -5.32 -12.15
CA ASN A 223 14.29 -6.78 -12.03
C ASN A 223 15.55 -7.39 -12.68
N ASN A 224 16.68 -6.69 -12.62
CA ASN A 224 17.95 -7.17 -13.18
C ASN A 224 18.88 -7.82 -12.14
N GLY A 225 18.54 -7.74 -10.85
CA GLY A 225 19.33 -8.28 -9.74
C GLY A 225 20.64 -7.56 -9.49
N VAL A 226 20.82 -6.33 -10.00
CA VAL A 226 21.98 -5.45 -9.79
C VAL A 226 21.53 -4.27 -8.95
N TRP A 227 22.38 -3.81 -8.03
CA TRP A 227 22.05 -2.64 -7.20
C TRP A 227 22.39 -1.34 -7.95
N ASP A 228 21.42 -0.83 -8.70
CA ASP A 228 21.58 0.30 -9.61
C ASP A 228 21.43 1.65 -8.92
N THR A 229 21.87 2.72 -9.60
CA THR A 229 21.73 4.09 -9.09
C THR A 229 20.25 4.44 -8.90
N GLY A 230 19.90 4.90 -7.71
CA GLY A 230 18.52 5.29 -7.37
C GLY A 230 17.69 4.19 -6.70
N GLU A 231 18.21 2.96 -6.64
CA GLU A 231 17.53 1.87 -5.93
C GLU A 231 17.75 1.96 -4.42
N THR A 232 16.65 1.88 -3.70
CA THR A 232 16.62 2.07 -2.25
C THR A 232 17.13 0.84 -1.53
N ASN A 233 18.03 1.03 -0.55
CA ASN A 233 18.46 -0.02 0.36
C ASN A 233 17.33 -0.35 1.35
N LEU A 234 16.90 -1.61 1.36
CA LEU A 234 15.83 -2.15 2.19
C LEU A 234 16.36 -3.03 3.34
N THR A 235 17.68 -3.15 3.50
CA THR A 235 18.28 -4.09 4.47
C THR A 235 17.76 -3.87 5.90
N THR A 236 17.45 -2.63 6.27
CA THR A 236 16.94 -2.28 7.61
C THR A 236 15.44 -2.55 7.81
N THR A 237 14.69 -2.83 6.73
CA THR A 237 13.27 -3.18 6.82
C THR A 237 13.04 -4.69 6.96
N LEU A 238 14.10 -5.48 6.78
CA LEU A 238 14.08 -6.93 6.91
C LEU A 238 13.78 -7.36 8.35
N SER A 239 12.89 -8.32 8.49
CA SER A 239 12.57 -8.99 9.75
C SER A 239 13.62 -10.03 10.14
N SER A 240 14.36 -10.58 9.17
CA SER A 240 15.40 -11.58 9.41
C SER A 240 16.48 -11.57 8.34
N ILE A 241 17.72 -11.82 8.77
CA ILE A 241 18.86 -12.14 7.91
C ILE A 241 19.49 -13.41 8.49
N GLN A 242 19.91 -14.34 7.64
CA GLN A 242 20.65 -15.53 8.05
C GLN A 242 21.69 -15.89 6.98
N TRP A 243 22.96 -15.80 7.34
CA TRP A 243 24.06 -16.28 6.49
C TRP A 243 24.11 -17.81 6.48
N GLN A 244 24.42 -18.36 5.32
CA GLN A 244 24.43 -19.79 5.07
C GLN A 244 25.65 -20.20 4.24
N LEU A 245 26.07 -21.46 4.42
CA LEU A 245 26.99 -22.16 3.54
C LEU A 245 26.21 -23.09 2.61
N ASP A 246 26.61 -23.13 1.35
CA ASP A 246 26.07 -24.06 0.35
C ASP A 246 27.19 -24.67 -0.50
N GLY A 247 26.87 -25.73 -1.22
CA GLY A 247 27.79 -26.45 -2.09
C GLY A 247 28.70 -27.45 -1.36
N SER A 248 29.77 -27.83 -2.05
CA SER A 248 30.74 -28.82 -1.56
C SER A 248 32.07 -28.16 -1.26
N ASN A 249 32.68 -28.49 -0.12
CA ASN A 249 34.05 -28.06 0.13
C ASN A 249 35.02 -28.64 -0.91
N THR A 250 36.12 -27.93 -1.12
CA THR A 250 37.26 -28.47 -1.86
C THR A 250 38.12 -29.26 -0.88
N THR A 251 38.60 -30.43 -1.31
CA THR A 251 39.53 -31.20 -0.49
C THR A 251 40.81 -30.39 -0.32
N ALA A 252 41.13 -30.02 0.92
CA ALA A 252 42.48 -29.56 1.23
C ALA A 252 43.47 -30.70 0.93
N ASN A 253 44.71 -30.36 0.60
CA ASN A 253 45.73 -31.36 0.31
C ASN A 253 45.91 -32.30 1.52
N GLY A 254 45.53 -33.57 1.35
CA GLY A 254 45.54 -34.59 2.40
C GLY A 254 44.14 -35.02 2.88
N SER A 255 43.75 -36.25 2.54
CA SER A 255 42.71 -37.13 3.12
C SER A 255 41.36 -36.57 3.63
N SER A 256 41.03 -35.29 3.46
CA SER A 256 39.76 -34.73 3.92
C SER A 256 38.62 -35.27 3.05
N THR A 257 37.55 -35.75 3.67
CA THR A 257 36.34 -36.14 2.95
C THR A 257 35.59 -34.92 2.44
N VAL A 258 35.05 -35.02 1.22
CA VAL A 258 34.13 -34.01 0.70
C VAL A 258 32.87 -33.99 1.55
N VAL A 259 32.48 -32.80 1.99
CA VAL A 259 31.23 -32.51 2.69
C VAL A 259 30.41 -31.60 1.79
N THR A 260 29.14 -31.94 1.61
CA THR A 260 28.16 -31.10 0.91
C THR A 260 27.19 -30.53 1.92
N LEU A 261 27.07 -29.21 1.90
CA LEU A 261 26.10 -28.45 2.70
C LEU A 261 25.04 -27.89 1.76
N SER A 262 23.80 -27.84 2.24
CA SER A 262 22.70 -27.19 1.53
C SER A 262 21.96 -26.29 2.50
N ASN A 263 21.93 -24.99 2.21
CA ASN A 263 21.35 -23.97 3.08
C ASN A 263 21.78 -24.11 4.56
N HIS A 264 23.05 -24.47 4.81
CA HIS A 264 23.54 -24.70 6.17
C HIS A 264 23.64 -23.37 6.91
N ALA A 265 22.76 -23.17 7.88
CA ALA A 265 22.74 -21.94 8.67
C ALA A 265 24.01 -21.81 9.51
N ILE A 266 24.71 -20.68 9.34
CA ILE A 266 25.83 -20.33 10.19
C ILE A 266 25.27 -19.76 11.50
N ALA A 267 25.44 -20.50 12.58
CA ALA A 267 24.85 -20.16 13.88
C ALA A 267 25.28 -18.75 14.34
N GLY A 268 24.31 -17.90 14.67
CA GLY A 268 24.54 -16.54 15.17
C GLY A 268 24.90 -15.51 14.07
N ALA A 269 25.08 -15.91 12.82
CA ALA A 269 25.30 -14.99 11.71
C ALA A 269 23.97 -14.46 11.18
N THR A 270 23.30 -13.64 11.99
CA THR A 270 21.97 -13.07 11.68
C THR A 270 21.98 -11.57 11.38
N GLY A 271 23.16 -10.95 11.35
CA GLY A 271 23.33 -9.55 10.98
C GLY A 271 23.52 -9.38 9.47
N ASP A 272 23.54 -8.12 9.02
CA ASP A 272 23.86 -7.76 7.63
C ASP A 272 25.35 -7.90 7.29
N THR A 273 26.19 -8.32 8.24
CA THR A 273 27.64 -8.40 8.11
C THR A 273 28.12 -9.77 8.57
N TYR A 274 29.05 -10.37 7.82
CA TYR A 274 29.66 -11.65 8.16
C TYR A 274 31.15 -11.68 7.82
N THR A 275 31.97 -12.02 8.81
CA THR A 275 33.40 -12.31 8.61
C THR A 275 33.58 -13.79 8.40
N VAL A 276 34.15 -14.20 7.26
CA VAL A 276 34.43 -15.62 7.01
C VAL A 276 35.48 -16.09 8.02
N PRO A 277 35.16 -17.05 8.91
CA PRO A 277 36.06 -17.46 9.96
C PRO A 277 37.27 -18.19 9.40
N VAL A 278 38.39 -18.10 10.14
CA VAL A 278 39.50 -19.03 9.95
C VAL A 278 39.05 -20.47 10.25
N ASN A 279 39.70 -21.46 9.63
CA ASN A 279 39.23 -22.84 9.64
C ASN A 279 38.95 -23.41 11.05
N SER A 280 39.75 -23.02 12.05
CA SER A 280 39.59 -23.47 13.44
C SER A 280 38.35 -22.91 14.15
N ALA A 281 37.71 -21.87 13.60
CA ALA A 281 36.51 -21.23 14.13
C ALA A 281 35.27 -21.48 13.23
N SER A 282 35.41 -22.28 12.18
CA SER A 282 34.30 -22.60 11.27
C SER A 282 33.25 -23.47 11.97
N SER A 283 31.98 -23.23 11.60
CA SER A 283 30.83 -24.04 12.02
C SER A 283 30.36 -25.03 10.95
N SER A 284 31.10 -25.19 9.86
CA SER A 284 30.75 -26.09 8.74
C SER A 284 30.87 -27.57 9.10
N GLY A 285 31.65 -27.89 10.14
CA GLY A 285 32.01 -29.26 10.52
C GLY A 285 33.01 -29.92 9.57
N ALA A 286 33.48 -29.23 8.53
CA ALA A 286 34.47 -29.74 7.59
C ALA A 286 35.90 -29.42 8.05
N THR A 287 36.84 -30.35 7.83
CA THR A 287 38.26 -30.15 8.19
C THR A 287 38.88 -28.89 7.57
N PRO A 288 38.59 -28.52 6.30
CA PRO A 288 39.06 -27.26 5.70
C PRO A 288 38.31 -25.99 6.18
N GLY A 289 37.40 -26.09 7.15
CA GLY A 289 36.54 -24.98 7.57
C GLY A 289 35.50 -24.61 6.51
N ASP A 290 35.28 -23.30 6.28
CA ASP A 290 34.32 -22.78 5.29
C ASP A 290 34.87 -22.87 3.85
N GLN A 291 36.14 -23.23 3.66
CA GLN A 291 36.79 -23.21 2.35
C GLN A 291 36.13 -24.18 1.36
N GLY A 292 35.82 -23.65 0.17
CA GLY A 292 35.19 -24.39 -0.93
C GLY A 292 33.66 -24.31 -0.94
N PHE A 293 33.03 -23.99 0.19
CA PHE A 293 31.60 -23.66 0.20
C PHE A 293 31.36 -22.27 -0.40
N THR A 294 30.13 -22.04 -0.86
CA THR A 294 29.65 -20.72 -1.27
C THR A 294 28.92 -20.04 -0.11
N LEU A 295 28.99 -18.71 -0.07
CA LEU A 295 28.17 -17.91 0.85
C LEU A 295 26.82 -17.62 0.22
N LYS A 296 25.77 -17.74 1.02
CA LYS A 296 24.40 -17.39 0.69
C LYS A 296 23.76 -16.64 1.86
N VAL A 297 22.78 -15.82 1.58
CA VAL A 297 21.95 -15.18 2.62
C VAL A 297 20.49 -15.53 2.36
N ASN A 298 19.82 -16.01 3.40
CA ASN A 298 18.36 -16.07 3.46
C ASN A 298 17.85 -14.82 4.19
N PHE A 299 16.84 -14.15 3.67
CA PHE A 299 16.31 -12.91 4.23
C PHE A 299 14.79 -12.83 4.06
N ASN A 300 14.12 -12.21 5.05
CA ASN A 300 12.69 -11.89 5.06
C ASN A 300 12.47 -10.56 5.77
#